data_AF-A0A7C9A2J4-F1
#
_entry.id   AF-A0A7C9A2J4-F1
#
_cell.length_a   1.000
_cell.length_b   1.000
_cell.length_c   1.000
_cell.angle_alpha   90.00
_cell.angle_beta   90.00
_cell.angle_gamma   90.00
#
_symmetry.space_group_name_H-M   'P 1'
#
loop_
_entity.id
_entity.type
_entity.pdbx_description
1 polymer ?
#
loop_
_entity_poly.entity_id
_entity_poly.type
_entity_poly.pdbx_seq_one_letter_code
_entity_poly.pdbx_strand_id
1 'polypeptide(L)'
;VDHARKSAQHCVSALLTARTHIYDYLPYFYSRVFEYEGSQRKVWWQFFGDNVGETVEIGNFDPKIATFWIDSGRLKGVLVESGTAEEFQLLPKLARAQPLVDKAKLQSASSVE
;
A
#
# COMPACT_ATOMS: atom_id res chain seq x y z
N VAL A 1 8.38 7.01 8.44
CA VAL A 1 9.58 7.74 7.95
C VAL A 1 9.29 8.54 6.69
N ASP A 2 8.63 7.98 5.68
CA ASP A 2 8.35 8.66 4.40
C ASP A 2 7.57 9.98 4.56
N HIS A 3 6.44 9.96 5.27
CA HIS A 3 5.65 11.17 5.58
C HIS A 3 6.49 12.27 6.24
N ALA A 4 7.31 11.92 7.24
CA ALA A 4 8.16 12.90 7.94
C ALA A 4 9.14 13.61 6.98
N ARG A 5 9.74 12.87 6.04
CA ARG A 5 10.64 13.44 5.03
C ARG A 5 9.89 14.36 4.07
N LYS A 6 8.77 13.89 3.52
CA LYS A 6 8.00 14.62 2.50
C LYS A 6 7.29 15.86 3.06
N SER A 7 6.74 15.78 4.26
CA SER A 7 6.10 16.92 4.93
C SER A 7 7.12 18.00 5.29
N ALA A 8 8.30 17.62 5.78
CA ALA A 8 9.39 18.57 6.03
C ALA A 8 9.83 19.28 4.74
N GLN A 9 10.02 18.52 3.64
CA GLN A 9 10.33 19.10 2.33
C GLN A 9 9.24 20.05 1.82
N HIS A 10 7.97 19.66 1.94
CA HIS A 10 6.85 20.49 1.53
C HIS A 10 6.77 21.79 2.35
N CYS A 11 6.93 21.72 3.66
CA CYS A 11 6.95 22.87 4.56
C CYS A 11 8.06 23.87 4.19
N VAL A 12 9.30 23.39 4.03
CA VAL A 12 10.43 24.24 3.64
C VAL A 12 10.21 24.85 2.25
N SER A 13 9.68 24.08 1.30
CA SER A 13 9.34 24.60 -0.04
C SER A 13 8.30 25.71 0.01
N ALA A 14 7.25 25.55 0.82
CA ALA A 14 6.21 26.56 1.00
C ALA A 14 6.78 27.85 1.61
N LEU A 15 7.66 27.74 2.62
CA LEU A 15 8.31 28.90 3.25
C LEU A 15 9.21 29.66 2.27
N LEU A 16 10.02 28.96 1.48
CA LEU A 16 10.99 29.60 0.57
C LEU A 16 10.36 30.20 -0.68
N THR A 17 9.25 29.61 -1.16
CA THR A 17 8.59 30.04 -2.41
C THR A 17 7.34 30.88 -2.19
N ALA A 18 6.89 31.02 -0.94
CA ALA A 18 5.58 31.57 -0.57
C ALA A 18 4.39 30.87 -1.28
N ARG A 19 4.56 29.63 -1.75
CA ARG A 19 3.51 28.83 -2.40
C ARG A 19 2.93 27.80 -1.44
N THR A 20 1.68 27.98 -1.06
CA THR A 20 0.93 27.10 -0.14
C THR A 20 0.05 26.10 -0.89
N HIS A 21 0.65 25.36 -1.82
CA HIS A 21 -0.07 24.28 -2.51
C HIS A 21 -0.50 23.19 -1.53
N ILE A 22 -1.54 22.43 -1.87
CA ILE A 22 -2.02 21.34 -1.03
C ILE A 22 -0.94 20.26 -0.92
N TYR A 23 -0.69 19.79 0.30
CA TYR A 23 0.17 18.64 0.55
C TYR A 23 -0.55 17.35 0.16
N ASP A 24 -0.42 16.97 -1.10
CA ASP A 24 -1.07 15.77 -1.66
C ASP A 24 -0.29 14.49 -1.31
N TYR A 25 -0.32 14.10 -0.05
CA TYR A 25 0.34 12.89 0.43
C TYR A 25 -0.55 11.66 0.30
N LEU A 26 -0.04 10.62 -0.38
CA LEU A 26 -0.61 9.28 -0.31
C LEU A 26 -0.02 8.58 0.92
N PRO A 27 -0.85 8.16 1.89
CA PRO A 27 -0.36 7.39 3.02
C PRO A 27 0.39 6.16 2.54
N TYR A 28 1.62 6.00 3.04
CA TYR A 28 2.51 4.89 2.74
C TYR A 28 3.14 4.39 4.02
N PHE A 29 3.05 3.08 4.23
CA PHE A 29 3.71 2.39 5.31
C PHE A 29 4.38 1.12 4.79
N TYR A 30 5.53 0.78 5.36
CA TYR A 30 6.17 -0.49 5.10
C TYR A 30 6.80 -1.00 6.38
N SER A 31 6.94 -2.31 6.46
CA SER A 31 7.75 -2.95 7.48
C SER A 31 8.47 -4.15 6.89
N ARG A 32 9.51 -4.58 7.61
CA ARG A 32 10.29 -5.75 7.29
C ARG A 32 10.63 -6.44 8.59
N VAL A 33 10.56 -7.77 8.60
CA VAL A 33 11.12 -8.58 9.66
C VAL A 33 12.60 -8.79 9.31
N PHE A 34 13.51 -8.40 10.20
CA PHE A 34 14.93 -8.67 10.00
C PHE A 34 15.17 -10.15 10.22
N GLU A 35 15.66 -10.82 9.19
CA GLU A 35 15.90 -12.25 9.21
C GLU A 35 17.22 -12.63 9.87
N TYR A 36 17.22 -13.79 10.53
CA TYR A 36 18.44 -14.47 10.93
C TYR A 36 19.02 -15.28 9.76
N GLU A 37 20.32 -15.52 9.79
CA GLU A 37 21.00 -16.39 8.83
C GLU A 37 20.31 -17.78 8.78
N GLY A 38 19.94 -18.23 7.58
CA GLY A 38 19.18 -19.47 7.38
C GLY A 38 17.65 -19.33 7.28
N SER A 39 17.10 -18.11 7.37
CA SER A 39 15.67 -17.88 7.13
C SER A 39 15.28 -18.26 5.70
N GLN A 40 14.19 -19.02 5.56
CA GLN A 40 13.75 -19.54 4.27
C GLN A 40 13.06 -18.47 3.41
N ARG A 41 12.55 -17.38 4.00
CA ARG A 41 11.78 -16.36 3.28
C ARG A 41 11.72 -15.02 3.99
N LYS A 42 12.14 -13.98 3.25
CA LYS A 42 12.08 -12.57 3.65
C LYS A 42 10.64 -12.09 3.75
N VAL A 43 10.19 -11.86 4.98
CA VAL A 43 8.89 -11.24 5.27
C VAL A 43 9.02 -9.72 5.29
N TRP A 44 8.31 -9.08 4.37
CA TRP A 44 8.23 -7.63 4.27
C TRP A 44 6.97 -7.23 3.55
N TRP A 45 6.42 -6.07 3.87
CA TRP A 45 5.17 -5.61 3.29
C TRP A 45 5.19 -4.12 3.04
N GLN A 46 4.40 -3.72 2.04
CA GLN A 46 4.10 -2.33 1.75
C GLN A 46 2.60 -2.14 1.73
N PHE A 47 2.16 -1.01 2.28
CA PHE A 47 0.78 -0.56 2.32
C PHE A 47 0.68 0.85 1.74
N PHE A 48 -0.36 1.08 0.93
CA PHE A 48 -0.71 2.39 0.40
C PHE A 48 -2.20 2.68 0.56
N GLY A 49 -2.54 3.94 0.83
CA GLY A 49 -3.91 4.42 0.91
C GLY A 49 -4.50 4.38 2.33
N ASP A 50 -5.80 4.15 2.43
CA ASP A 50 -6.55 4.20 3.68
C ASP A 50 -7.08 2.81 4.06
N ASN A 51 -6.92 2.44 5.33
CA ASN A 51 -7.36 1.17 5.89
C ASN A 51 -8.81 1.24 6.40
N VAL A 52 -9.74 1.70 5.56
CA VAL A 52 -11.16 1.93 5.89
C VAL A 52 -12.07 1.06 5.03
N GLY A 53 -13.22 0.67 5.59
CA GLY A 53 -14.21 -0.16 4.91
C GLY A 53 -14.01 -1.66 5.14
N GLU A 54 -14.56 -2.46 4.23
CA GLU A 54 -14.50 -3.92 4.27
C GLU A 54 -13.14 -4.42 3.77
N THR A 55 -12.63 -5.48 4.37
CA THR A 55 -11.38 -6.13 3.95
C THR A 55 -11.65 -7.33 3.05
N VAL A 56 -10.83 -7.48 2.01
CA VAL A 56 -10.70 -8.71 1.22
C VAL A 56 -9.25 -9.14 1.26
N GLU A 57 -9.00 -10.35 1.74
CA GLU A 57 -7.67 -10.93 1.89
C GLU A 57 -7.50 -12.08 0.88
N ILE A 58 -6.40 -12.05 0.13
CA ILE A 58 -6.05 -13.04 -0.89
C ILE A 58 -4.70 -13.64 -0.55
N GLY A 59 -4.58 -14.96 -0.70
CA GLY A 59 -3.42 -15.71 -0.26
C GLY A 59 -3.52 -16.17 1.19
N ASN A 60 -2.53 -16.95 1.61
CA ASN A 60 -2.51 -17.66 2.89
C ASN A 60 -1.18 -17.44 3.64
N PHE A 61 -0.42 -16.40 3.25
CA PHE A 61 0.92 -16.14 3.77
C PHE A 61 1.93 -17.27 3.42
N ASP A 62 1.64 -18.09 2.41
CA ASP A 62 2.51 -19.14 1.87
C ASP A 62 2.32 -19.25 0.33
N PRO A 63 2.95 -18.37 -0.48
CA PRO A 63 4.08 -17.49 -0.12
C PRO A 63 3.74 -16.02 0.09
N LYS A 64 2.48 -15.58 -0.02
CA LYS A 64 2.11 -14.15 0.07
C LYS A 64 0.72 -13.97 0.68
N ILE A 65 0.46 -12.74 1.12
CA ILE A 65 -0.89 -12.24 1.35
C ILE A 65 -1.04 -10.84 0.73
N ALA A 66 -2.21 -10.57 0.19
CA ALA A 66 -2.64 -9.24 -0.21
C ALA A 66 -3.95 -8.88 0.49
N THR A 67 -4.01 -7.69 1.06
CA THR A 67 -5.22 -7.18 1.72
C THR A 67 -5.69 -5.93 0.99
N PHE A 68 -6.97 -5.91 0.63
CA PHE A 68 -7.64 -4.80 -0.03
C PHE A 68 -8.69 -4.22 0.92
N TRP A 69 -8.65 -2.90 1.13
CA TRP A 69 -9.68 -2.17 1.86
C TRP A 69 -10.63 -1.53 0.86
N ILE A 70 -11.91 -1.86 0.96
CA ILE A 70 -12.95 -1.45 0.03
C ILE A 70 -14.05 -0.71 0.79
N ASP A 71 -14.29 0.54 0.41
CA ASP A 71 -15.38 1.35 0.94
C ASP A 71 -16.25 1.85 -0.20
N SER A 72 -17.57 1.72 -0.04
CA SER A 72 -18.55 2.09 -1.07
C SER A 72 -18.22 1.53 -2.47
N GLY A 73 -17.73 0.29 -2.52
CA GLY A 73 -17.35 -0.41 -3.75
C GLY A 73 -16.05 0.06 -4.40
N ARG A 74 -15.28 0.96 -3.77
CA ARG A 74 -13.99 1.46 -4.29
C ARG A 74 -12.84 1.01 -3.42
N LEU A 75 -11.69 0.75 -4.06
CA LEU A 75 -10.45 0.50 -3.35
C LEU A 75 -10.01 1.76 -2.61
N LYS A 76 -9.73 1.66 -1.31
CA LYS A 76 -9.22 2.74 -0.46
C LYS A 76 -7.77 2.50 -0.05
N GLY A 77 -7.41 1.26 0.22
CA GLY A 77 -6.07 0.88 0.61
C GLY A 77 -5.72 -0.51 0.12
N VAL A 78 -4.42 -0.76 -0.02
CA VAL A 78 -3.89 -2.06 -0.43
C VAL A 78 -2.59 -2.34 0.30
N LEU A 79 -2.44 -3.58 0.76
CA LEU A 79 -1.21 -4.12 1.32
C LEU A 79 -0.81 -5.35 0.50
N VAL A 80 0.46 -5.47 0.16
CA VAL A 80 1.04 -6.73 -0.33
C VAL A 80 2.24 -7.06 0.50
N GLU A 81 2.35 -8.34 0.84
CA GLU A 81 3.42 -8.92 1.60
C GLU A 81 4.24 -9.87 0.71
N SER A 82 5.56 -9.86 0.90
CA SER A 82 6.57 -10.55 0.07
C SER A 82 6.42 -10.31 -1.44
N GLY A 83 5.88 -9.15 -1.84
CA GLY A 83 5.62 -8.83 -3.24
C GLY A 83 6.88 -8.71 -4.12
N THR A 84 6.70 -8.85 -5.43
CA THR A 84 7.74 -8.55 -6.43
C THR A 84 7.91 -7.04 -6.60
N ALA A 85 8.98 -6.64 -7.30
CA ALA A 85 9.18 -5.22 -7.62
C ALA A 85 8.02 -4.67 -8.47
N GLU A 86 7.49 -5.48 -9.39
CA GLU A 86 6.37 -5.14 -10.27
C GLU A 86 5.09 -4.95 -9.47
N GLU A 87 4.77 -5.88 -8.56
CA GLU A 87 3.61 -5.79 -7.67
C GLU A 87 3.67 -4.52 -6.82
N PHE A 88 4.83 -4.23 -6.22
CA PHE A 88 5.00 -3.01 -5.42
C PHE A 88 4.87 -1.71 -6.22
N GLN A 89 5.27 -1.70 -7.49
CA GLN A 89 5.08 -0.54 -8.37
C GLN A 89 3.62 -0.28 -8.72
N LEU A 90 2.74 -1.28 -8.60
CA LEU A 90 1.30 -1.14 -8.86
C LEU A 90 0.54 -0.54 -7.68
N LEU A 91 0.93 -0.84 -6.44
CA LEU A 91 0.20 -0.41 -5.23
C LEU A 91 -0.10 1.09 -5.15
N PRO A 92 0.86 2.01 -5.33
CA PRO A 92 0.56 3.45 -5.26
C PRO A 92 -0.36 3.90 -6.39
N LYS A 93 -0.29 3.26 -7.57
CA LYS A 93 -1.17 3.58 -8.71
C LYS A 93 -2.61 3.17 -8.39
N LEU A 94 -2.79 1.97 -7.82
CA LEU A 94 -4.10 1.47 -7.40
C LEU A 94 -4.70 2.31 -6.28
N ALA A 95 -3.94 2.59 -5.22
CA ALA A 95 -4.41 3.38 -4.08
C ALA A 95 -4.77 4.83 -4.47
N ARG A 96 -4.09 5.42 -5.45
CA ARG A 96 -4.44 6.74 -6.01
C ARG A 96 -5.68 6.70 -6.89
N ALA A 97 -5.78 5.69 -7.76
CA ALA A 97 -6.88 5.59 -8.72
C ALA A 97 -8.23 5.27 -8.05
N GLN A 98 -8.22 4.61 -6.89
CA GLN A 98 -9.41 4.17 -6.15
C GLN A 98 -10.49 3.56 -7.07
N PRO A 99 -10.12 2.53 -7.88
CA PRO A 99 -11.04 1.93 -8.84
C PRO A 99 -12.25 1.31 -8.15
N LEU A 100 -13.34 1.17 -8.90
CA LEU A 100 -14.44 0.29 -8.49
C LEU A 100 -13.95 -1.16 -8.49
N VAL A 101 -14.31 -1.90 -7.45
CA VAL A 101 -13.87 -3.28 -7.25
C VAL A 101 -15.08 -4.20 -7.36
N ASP A 102 -15.01 -5.17 -8.27
CA ASP A 102 -15.88 -6.34 -8.23
C ASP A 102 -15.41 -7.24 -7.08
N LYS A 103 -16.05 -7.09 -5.91
CA LYS A 103 -15.67 -7.80 -4.69
C LYS A 103 -15.80 -9.31 -4.85
N ALA A 104 -16.85 -9.79 -5.52
CA ALA A 104 -17.06 -11.22 -5.73
C ALA A 104 -15.95 -11.81 -6.60
N LYS A 105 -15.58 -11.12 -7.68
CA LYS A 105 -14.44 -11.53 -8.50
C LYS A 105 -13.14 -11.50 -7.72
N LEU A 106 -12.88 -10.45 -6.94
CA LEU A 106 -11.65 -10.36 -6.13
C LEU A 106 -11.57 -11.50 -5.11
N GLN A 107 -12.65 -11.78 -4.38
CA GLN A 107 -12.73 -12.87 -3.40
C GLN A 107 -12.55 -14.26 -4.03
N SER A 108 -12.85 -14.40 -5.33
CA SER A 108 -12.65 -15.65 -6.06
C SER A 108 -11.20 -15.87 -6.52
N ALA A 109 -10.30 -14.90 -6.33
CA ALA A 109 -8.90 -15.03 -6.73
C ALA A 109 -8.20 -16.16 -5.95
N SER A 110 -7.53 -17.05 -6.68
CA SER A 110 -6.82 -18.21 -6.11
C SER A 110 -5.39 -17.89 -5.63
N SER A 111 -4.85 -16.75 -6.03
CA SER A 111 -3.47 -16.31 -5.79
C SER A 111 -3.40 -14.79 -5.69
N VAL A 112 -2.28 -14.26 -5.17
CA VAL A 112 -2.02 -12.82 -5.10
C VAL A 112 -1.70 -12.23 -6.48
N GLU A 113 -1.07 -13.03 -7.35
CA GLU A 113 -0.73 -12.71 -8.75
C GLU A 113 -1.95 -12.62 -9.68
#